data_AF-A0A511MA68-F1
#
_entry.id   AF-A0A511MA68-F1
#
_cell.length_a   1.000
_cell.length_b   1.000
_cell.length_c   1.000
_cell.angle_alpha   90.00
_cell.angle_beta   90.00
_cell.angle_gamma   90.00
#
_symmetry.space_group_name_H-M   'P 1'
#
loop_
_entity.id
_entity.type
_entity.pdbx_description
1 polymer ?
#
loop_
_entity_poly.entity_id
_entity_poly.type
_entity_poly.pdbx_seq_one_letter_code
_entity_poly.pdbx_strand_id
1 'polypeptide(L)'
;MTDIVIDLDALVQQVRAVARENPEFVYQSAGYEDDGGPTCRYVRDGRPSCIIGHAAARAGVALAVLEDWDSRPVGCDIATVLEDLYGLAGDACGWLDEVQRHQDYGGQWGAAVERADARLRGRVVR
;
A
#
# COMPACT_ATOMS: atom_id res chain seq x y z
N MET A 1 6.92 22.57 5.76
CA MET A 1 6.43 21.19 5.62
C MET A 1 6.27 20.65 7.02
N THR A 2 5.07 20.25 7.40
CA THR A 2 4.85 19.53 8.66
C THR A 2 5.61 18.20 8.55
N ASP A 3 6.38 17.84 9.57
CA ASP A 3 7.05 16.53 9.62
C ASP A 3 5.95 15.46 9.69
N ILE A 4 5.66 14.83 8.55
CA ILE A 4 4.71 13.73 8.48
C ILE A 4 5.44 12.51 9.02
N VAL A 5 4.95 12.00 10.15
CA VAL A 5 5.46 10.76 10.75
C VAL A 5 4.58 9.62 10.27
N ILE A 6 5.18 8.66 9.56
CA ILE A 6 4.52 7.40 9.18
C ILE A 6 4.80 6.36 10.25
N ASP A 7 3.74 5.96 10.98
CA ASP A 7 3.77 4.81 11.87
C ASP A 7 3.45 3.54 11.06
N LEU A 8 4.47 2.70 10.84
CA LEU A 8 4.34 1.47 10.07
C LEU A 8 3.38 0.47 10.71
N ASP A 9 3.38 0.36 12.03
CA ASP A 9 2.49 -0.57 12.73
C ASP A 9 1.04 -0.12 12.59
N ALA A 10 0.79 1.18 12.75
CA ALA A 10 -0.53 1.75 12.53
C ALA A 10 -1.00 1.53 11.08
N LEU A 11 -0.12 1.74 10.09
CA LEU A 11 -0.44 1.53 8.68
C LEU A 11 -0.80 0.06 8.40
N VAL A 12 -0.01 -0.90 8.88
CA VAL A 12 -0.28 -2.34 8.75
C VAL A 12 -1.64 -2.70 9.37
N GLN A 13 -1.95 -2.18 10.56
CA GLN A 13 -3.25 -2.43 11.19
C GLN A 13 -4.42 -1.85 10.37
N GLN A 14 -4.24 -0.67 9.78
CA GLN A 14 -5.25 -0.07 8.91
C GLN A 14 -5.44 -0.86 7.61
N VAL A 15 -4.37 -1.39 7.00
CA VAL A 15 -4.48 -2.27 5.82
C VAL A 15 -5.30 -3.52 6.18
N ARG A 16 -5.00 -4.16 7.31
CA ARG A 16 -5.79 -5.31 7.78
C ARG A 16 -7.24 -4.95 8.05
N ALA A 17 -7.53 -3.74 8.53
CA ALA A 17 -8.89 -3.29 8.79
C ALA A 17 -9.67 -3.05 7.49
N VAL A 18 -9.07 -2.35 6.52
CA VAL A 18 -9.66 -2.10 5.19
C VAL A 18 -9.98 -3.42 4.48
N ALA A 19 -9.04 -4.38 4.48
CA ALA A 19 -9.26 -5.70 3.89
C ALA A 19 -10.38 -6.47 4.61
N ARG A 20 -10.45 -6.41 5.94
CA ARG A 20 -11.52 -7.09 6.71
C ARG A 20 -12.91 -6.53 6.40
N GLU A 21 -13.02 -5.24 6.13
CA GLU A 21 -14.29 -4.61 5.77
C GLU A 21 -14.70 -4.92 4.32
N ASN A 22 -13.73 -5.19 3.44
CA ASN A 22 -13.96 -5.39 2.01
C ASN A 22 -13.13 -6.57 1.48
N PRO A 23 -13.31 -7.80 2.00
CA PRO A 23 -12.37 -8.90 1.74
C PRO A 23 -12.38 -9.36 0.29
N GLU A 24 -13.53 -9.27 -0.38
CA GLU A 24 -13.72 -9.70 -1.77
C GLU A 24 -13.46 -8.59 -2.80
N PHE A 25 -13.14 -7.36 -2.33
CA PHE A 25 -12.91 -6.24 -3.23
C PHE A 25 -11.65 -6.48 -4.08
N VAL A 26 -11.80 -6.33 -5.39
CA VAL A 26 -10.72 -6.38 -6.36
C VAL A 26 -10.49 -4.97 -6.88
N TYR A 27 -9.28 -4.46 -6.66
CA TYR A 27 -8.90 -3.14 -7.15
C TYR A 27 -8.85 -3.12 -8.68
N GLN A 28 -9.47 -2.09 -9.26
CA GLN A 28 -9.38 -1.82 -10.69
C GLN A 28 -8.26 -0.81 -10.91
N SER A 29 -7.12 -1.28 -11.46
CA SER A 29 -5.96 -0.44 -11.75
C SER A 29 -6.32 0.71 -12.69
N ALA A 30 -5.56 1.81 -12.61
CA ALA A 30 -5.78 2.98 -13.46
C ALA A 30 -5.28 2.78 -14.91
N GLY A 31 -4.68 1.62 -15.20
CA GLY A 31 -4.06 1.27 -16.47
C GLY A 31 -2.82 0.39 -16.26
N TYR A 32 -1.89 0.48 -17.21
CA TYR A 32 -0.56 -0.10 -17.14
C TYR A 32 0.49 1.02 -17.32
N GLU A 33 1.61 0.95 -16.60
CA GLU A 33 2.80 1.77 -16.83
C GLU A 33 3.42 1.40 -18.19
N ASP A 34 4.33 2.24 -18.70
CA ASP A 34 5.01 2.01 -19.98
C ASP A 34 5.88 0.74 -20.00
N ASP A 35 6.26 0.23 -18.82
CA ASP A 35 6.99 -1.03 -18.66
C ASP A 35 6.06 -2.28 -18.62
N GLY A 36 4.74 -2.07 -18.72
CA GLY A 36 3.73 -3.13 -18.70
C GLY A 36 3.25 -3.55 -17.31
N GLY A 37 3.73 -2.92 -16.23
CA GLY A 37 3.20 -3.12 -14.87
C GLY A 37 1.85 -2.44 -14.66
N PRO A 38 0.92 -2.97 -13.85
CA PRO A 38 -0.33 -2.28 -13.50
C PRO A 38 -0.06 -0.95 -12.75
N THR A 39 -0.68 0.16 -13.16
CA THR A 39 -0.61 1.43 -12.39
C THR A 39 -1.55 1.38 -11.18
N CYS A 40 -0.97 1.25 -9.99
CA CYS A 40 -1.64 1.57 -8.73
C CYS A 40 -1.82 3.09 -8.60
N ARG A 41 -2.78 3.53 -7.78
CA ARG A 41 -2.91 4.94 -7.36
C ARG A 41 -3.33 4.97 -5.90
N TYR A 42 -2.64 5.76 -5.08
CA TYR A 42 -3.04 6.00 -3.69
C TYR A 42 -4.32 6.84 -3.63
N VAL A 43 -4.45 7.82 -4.52
CA VAL A 43 -5.61 8.70 -4.65
C VAL A 43 -6.15 8.67 -6.08
N ARG A 44 -7.47 8.55 -6.21
CA ARG A 44 -8.21 8.69 -7.47
C ARG A 44 -9.46 9.52 -7.23
N ASP A 45 -9.71 10.50 -8.09
CA ASP A 45 -10.86 11.42 -7.99
C ASP A 45 -11.00 12.09 -6.62
N GLY A 46 -9.87 12.49 -6.02
CA GLY A 46 -9.81 13.16 -4.71
C GLY A 46 -10.20 12.25 -3.53
N ARG A 47 -10.12 10.93 -3.71
CA ARG A 47 -10.40 9.93 -2.66
C ARG A 47 -9.32 8.87 -2.60
N PRO A 48 -9.08 8.24 -1.44
CA PRO A 48 -8.24 7.05 -1.37
C PRO A 48 -8.75 5.97 -2.34
N SER A 49 -7.82 5.29 -3.02
CA SER A 49 -8.15 4.40 -4.14
C SER A 49 -7.67 2.95 -3.89
N CYS A 50 -6.36 2.73 -3.79
CA CYS A 50 -5.83 1.41 -3.43
C CYS A 50 -5.94 1.12 -1.93
N ILE A 51 -5.76 -0.15 -1.54
CA ILE A 51 -5.78 -0.56 -0.13
C ILE A 51 -4.77 0.22 0.72
N ILE A 52 -3.59 0.52 0.17
CA ILE A 52 -2.55 1.31 0.85
C ILE A 52 -3.02 2.76 1.03
N GLY A 53 -3.59 3.37 -0.01
CA GLY A 53 -4.14 4.73 0.06
C GLY A 53 -5.27 4.82 1.09
N HIS A 54 -6.19 3.84 1.11
CA HIS A 54 -7.25 3.76 2.12
C HIS A 54 -6.68 3.63 3.54
N ALA A 55 -5.69 2.76 3.73
CA ALA A 55 -5.08 2.55 5.03
C ALA A 55 -4.30 3.77 5.53
N ALA A 56 -3.51 4.40 4.66
CA ALA A 56 -2.72 5.59 4.99
C ALA A 56 -3.63 6.79 5.32
N ALA A 57 -4.70 7.00 4.56
CA ALA A 57 -5.68 8.03 4.87
C ALA A 57 -6.36 7.80 6.24
N ARG A 58 -6.70 6.54 6.57
CA ARG A 58 -7.22 6.18 7.90
C ARG A 58 -6.19 6.33 9.02
N ALA A 59 -4.92 6.16 8.71
CA ALA A 59 -3.81 6.41 9.64
C ALA A 59 -3.49 7.91 9.82
N GLY A 60 -4.19 8.81 9.13
CA GLY A 60 -4.06 10.26 9.27
C GLY A 60 -3.14 10.92 8.23
N VAL A 61 -2.68 10.19 7.21
CA VAL A 61 -1.94 10.77 6.09
C VAL A 61 -2.90 11.59 5.23
N ALA A 62 -2.62 12.88 5.06
CA ALA A 62 -3.48 13.77 4.26
C ALA A 62 -3.50 13.35 2.78
N LEU A 63 -4.63 13.52 2.10
CA LEU A 63 -4.77 13.15 0.67
C LEU A 63 -3.73 13.85 -0.21
N ALA A 64 -3.42 15.13 0.07
CA ALA A 64 -2.39 15.87 -0.68
C ALA A 64 -0.99 15.23 -0.58
N VAL A 65 -0.70 14.49 0.50
CA VAL A 65 0.56 13.75 0.66
C VAL A 65 0.52 12.47 -0.17
N LEU A 66 -0.62 11.77 -0.18
CA LEU A 66 -0.80 10.58 -1.01
C LEU A 66 -0.79 10.92 -2.50
N GLU A 67 -1.34 12.07 -2.89
CA GLU A 67 -1.25 12.61 -4.25
C GLU A 67 0.21 12.94 -4.63
N ASP A 68 1.03 13.42 -3.68
CA ASP A 68 2.47 13.58 -3.93
C ASP A 68 3.15 12.24 -4.18
N TRP A 69 2.78 11.17 -3.45
CA TRP A 69 3.30 9.82 -3.69
C TRP A 69 2.96 9.33 -5.10
N ASP A 70 1.73 9.58 -5.57
CA ASP A 70 1.27 9.25 -6.92
C ASP A 70 2.02 10.01 -8.04
N SER A 71 2.65 11.15 -7.72
CA SER A 71 3.35 11.99 -8.70
C SER A 71 4.81 11.59 -8.92
N ARG A 72 5.33 10.61 -8.16
CA ARG A 72 6.74 10.25 -8.18
C ARG A 72 7.12 9.34 -9.37
N PRO A 73 8.35 9.47 -9.90
CA PRO A 73 8.82 8.68 -11.03
C PRO A 73 9.17 7.22 -10.69
N VAL A 74 9.15 6.84 -9.41
CA VAL A 74 9.52 5.49 -8.93
C VAL A 74 8.40 4.46 -9.08
N GLY A 75 7.34 4.79 -9.80
CA GLY A 75 6.12 3.99 -9.85
C GLY A 75 5.39 4.02 -8.50
N CYS A 76 4.19 3.45 -8.47
CA CYS A 76 3.37 3.46 -7.26
C CYS A 76 3.75 2.34 -6.27
N ASP A 77 5.03 2.05 -6.02
CA ASP A 77 5.48 1.03 -5.06
C ASP A 77 5.61 1.61 -3.64
N ILE A 78 4.83 1.07 -2.69
CA ILE A 78 4.84 1.54 -1.30
C ILE A 78 6.17 1.31 -0.58
N ALA A 79 6.92 0.24 -0.85
CA ALA A 79 8.21 0.03 -0.19
C ALA A 79 9.20 1.12 -0.60
N THR A 80 9.26 1.43 -1.90
CA THR A 80 10.11 2.51 -2.43
C THR A 80 9.67 3.87 -1.90
N VAL A 81 8.36 4.15 -1.82
CA VAL A 81 7.84 5.40 -1.22
C VAL A 81 8.27 5.54 0.25
N LEU A 82 8.17 4.48 1.04
CA LEU A 82 8.55 4.48 2.46
C LEU A 82 10.06 4.67 2.65
N GLU A 83 10.88 4.03 1.82
CA GLU A 83 12.34 4.15 1.87
C GLU A 83 12.80 5.54 1.44
N ASP A 84 12.40 5.99 0.24
CA ASP A 84 12.92 7.23 -0.36
C ASP A 84 12.45 8.50 0.35
N LEU A 85 11.19 8.53 0.81
CA LEU A 85 10.60 9.74 1.40
C LEU A 85 10.75 9.79 2.92
N TYR A 86 10.81 8.64 3.57
CA TYR A 86 10.75 8.56 5.04
C TYR A 86 11.92 7.79 5.66
N GLY A 87 12.81 7.20 4.86
CA GLY A 87 13.93 6.40 5.35
C GLY A 87 13.47 5.14 6.09
N LEU A 88 12.29 4.63 5.76
CA LEU A 88 11.66 3.50 6.44
C LEU A 88 11.86 2.20 5.66
N ALA A 89 12.43 1.20 6.34
CA ALA A 89 12.66 -0.13 5.79
C ALA A 89 12.40 -1.21 6.84
N GLY A 90 12.20 -2.46 6.39
CA GLY A 90 12.04 -3.63 7.26
C GLY A 90 10.89 -4.53 6.86
N ASP A 91 10.55 -5.46 7.75
CA ASP A 91 9.52 -6.49 7.48
C ASP A 91 8.13 -5.89 7.25
N ALA A 92 7.80 -4.77 7.91
CA ALA A 92 6.54 -4.06 7.67
C ALA A 92 6.47 -3.48 6.26
N CYS A 93 7.54 -2.86 5.75
CA CYS A 93 7.59 -2.35 4.37
C CYS A 93 7.47 -3.49 3.36
N GLY A 94 8.18 -4.61 3.58
CA GLY A 94 8.07 -5.79 2.72
C GLY A 94 6.70 -6.47 2.78
N TRP A 95 6.00 -6.39 3.92
CA TRP A 95 4.62 -6.86 4.04
C TRP A 95 3.65 -5.95 3.27
N LEU A 96 3.81 -4.63 3.36
CA LEU A 96 3.00 -3.65 2.64
C LEU A 96 3.15 -3.79 1.11
N ASP A 97 4.38 -3.95 0.63
CA ASP A 97 4.66 -4.24 -0.78
C ASP A 97 3.99 -5.54 -1.25
N GLU A 98 4.10 -6.64 -0.48
CA GLU A 98 3.44 -7.89 -0.87
C GLU A 98 1.91 -7.75 -0.98
N VAL A 99 1.29 -7.01 -0.05
CA VAL A 99 -0.16 -6.72 -0.12
C VAL A 99 -0.47 -5.94 -1.40
N GLN A 100 0.27 -4.87 -1.65
CA GLN A 100 -0.01 -4.01 -2.79
C GLN A 100 0.22 -4.73 -4.11
N ARG A 101 1.33 -5.45 -4.24
CA ARG A 101 1.62 -6.27 -5.42
C ARG A 101 0.52 -7.28 -5.70
N HIS A 102 -0.03 -7.94 -4.67
CA HIS A 102 -1.13 -8.87 -4.88
C HIS A 102 -2.40 -8.19 -5.38
N GLN A 103 -2.74 -7.03 -4.81
CA GLN A 103 -3.84 -6.19 -5.32
C GLN A 103 -3.60 -5.82 -6.79
N ASP A 104 -2.40 -5.34 -7.12
CA ASP A 104 -2.08 -4.79 -8.43
C ASP A 104 -2.18 -5.85 -9.54
N TYR A 105 -1.97 -7.13 -9.20
CA TYR A 105 -2.23 -8.28 -10.08
C TYR A 105 -3.70 -8.78 -10.06
N GLY A 106 -4.65 -7.97 -9.58
CA GLY A 106 -6.08 -8.30 -9.58
C GLY A 106 -6.51 -9.20 -8.42
N GLY A 107 -5.69 -9.32 -7.38
CA GLY A 107 -6.03 -10.06 -6.17
C GLY A 107 -7.09 -9.35 -5.32
N GLN A 108 -7.89 -10.16 -4.62
CA GLN A 108 -8.81 -9.68 -3.60
C GLN A 108 -8.03 -9.13 -2.40
N TRP A 109 -8.52 -8.06 -1.78
CA TRP A 109 -7.86 -7.44 -0.63
C TRP A 109 -7.69 -8.38 0.57
N GLY A 110 -8.68 -9.23 0.87
CA GLY A 110 -8.56 -10.24 1.93
C GLY A 110 -7.42 -11.21 1.64
N ALA A 111 -7.39 -11.76 0.41
CA ALA A 111 -6.35 -12.69 -0.02
C ALA A 111 -4.95 -12.06 -0.04
N ALA A 112 -4.85 -10.78 -0.41
CA ALA A 112 -3.60 -10.02 -0.37
C ALA A 112 -2.99 -9.99 1.04
N VAL A 113 -3.82 -9.67 2.04
CA VAL A 113 -3.42 -9.63 3.45
C VAL A 113 -3.07 -11.00 3.99
N GLU A 114 -3.88 -12.03 3.72
CA GLU A 114 -3.61 -13.40 4.16
C GLU A 114 -2.27 -13.92 3.62
N ARG A 115 -1.99 -13.63 2.35
CA ARG A 115 -0.74 -13.99 1.69
C ARG A 115 0.47 -13.31 2.33
N ALA A 116 0.38 -12.00 2.56
CA ALA A 116 1.44 -11.24 3.19
C ALA A 116 1.70 -11.72 4.63
N ASP A 117 0.64 -11.99 5.40
CA ASP A 117 0.73 -12.56 6.75
C ASP A 117 1.41 -13.94 6.76
N ALA A 118 1.07 -14.82 5.82
CA ALA A 118 1.70 -16.14 5.70
C ALA A 118 3.20 -16.03 5.41
N ARG A 119 3.61 -15.10 4.55
CA ARG A 119 5.02 -14.85 4.21
C ARG A 119 5.82 -14.32 5.40
N LEU A 120 5.24 -13.41 6.18
CA LEU A 120 5.86 -12.89 7.40
C LEU A 120 6.07 -13.98 8.45
N ARG A 121 5.05 -14.83 8.68
CA ARG A 121 5.17 -15.99 9.60
C ARG A 121 6.28 -16.96 9.18
N GLY A 122 6.44 -17.19 7.88
CA GLY A 122 7.50 -18.06 7.34
C GLY A 122 8.92 -17.52 7.54
N ARG A 123 9.09 -16.21 7.78
CA ARG A 123 10.41 -15.59 8.07
C ARG A 123 10.82 -15.71 9.53
N VAL A 124 9.87 -15.76 10.46
CA VAL A 124 10.14 -15.85 11.91
C VAL A 124 10.60 -17.26 12.34
N VAL A 125 10.40 -18.28 11.48
CA VAL A 125 10.79 -19.68 11.76
C VAL A 125 12.17 -20.03 11.17
N ARG A 126 13.05 -19.05 10.93
CA ARG A 126 14.42 -19.27 10.45
C ARG A 126 15.47 -18.71 11.38
#